data_AF-A0A3D0JH39-F1
#
_entry.id   AF-A0A3D0JH39-F1
#
_cell.length_a   1.000
_cell.length_b   1.000
_cell.length_c   1.000
_cell.angle_alpha   90.00
_cell.angle_beta   90.00
_cell.angle_gamma   90.00
#
_symmetry.space_group_name_H-M   'P 1'
#
loop_
_entity.id
_entity.type
_entity.pdbx_description
1 polymer ?
#
loop_
_entity_poly.entity_id
_entity_poly.type
_entity_poly.pdbx_seq_one_letter_code
_entity_poly.pdbx_strand_id
1 'polypeptide(L)'
;MKIKRFLAVVMTAAMAVSMTACGAKESDSTTKATTKAASTDKQDKTEATTAGTDAGQEATTKQASTGIEVSEVSLDFSDGNCAFMAPDAANAGADASTISVVDYEPATSGKAVSIVPASGFQYTAIDIASLFGEDVTKVHKISFTIGTQSPDDKFYATSGKVLAYVGEGRKETSMGAWSVYLDKKNPARITAELPAGTEFVADNFNYIVVSTDSDVAKTNGAGLTSYFIADVTFYDADGNVMVPADTSVAYAAPETGDPWEGLTYIVGEKELDEGFQNISGGGWAQNGINTTKN
;
A
#
# COMPACT_ATOMS: atom_id res chain seq x y z
N MET A 1 -30.38 -39.36 -10.96
CA MET A 1 -31.35 -38.88 -9.95
C MET A 1 -31.12 -37.40 -9.74
N LYS A 2 -32.17 -36.57 -9.91
CA LYS A 2 -32.13 -35.11 -9.85
C LYS A 2 -32.59 -34.67 -8.45
N ILE A 3 -31.75 -33.96 -7.69
CA ILE A 3 -32.15 -33.38 -6.40
C ILE A 3 -32.37 -31.88 -6.62
N LYS A 4 -33.65 -31.49 -6.64
CA LYS A 4 -34.10 -30.10 -6.61
C LYS A 4 -34.18 -29.66 -5.14
N ARG A 5 -33.53 -28.56 -4.78
CA ARG A 5 -33.72 -27.91 -3.48
C ARG A 5 -34.51 -26.62 -3.72
N PHE A 6 -35.76 -26.64 -3.24
CA PHE A 6 -36.61 -25.47 -3.06
C PHE A 6 -36.18 -24.74 -1.79
N LEU A 7 -36.09 -23.41 -1.82
CA LEU A 7 -36.39 -22.61 -0.64
C LEU A 7 -37.00 -21.26 -1.06
N ALA A 8 -38.09 -20.93 -0.39
CA ALA A 8 -39.00 -19.84 -0.70
C ALA A 8 -38.71 -18.57 0.12
N VAL A 9 -39.12 -17.45 -0.47
CA VAL A 9 -39.16 -16.07 0.05
C VAL A 9 -40.12 -15.91 1.24
N VAL A 10 -39.77 -15.13 2.28
CA VAL A 10 -40.73 -14.33 3.07
C VAL A 10 -40.09 -13.01 3.54
N MET A 11 -40.90 -11.95 3.40
CA MET A 11 -40.70 -10.52 3.62
C MET A 11 -40.90 -10.04 5.08
N THR A 12 -40.19 -8.94 5.42
CA THR A 12 -40.61 -7.74 6.21
C THR A 12 -40.96 -7.85 7.71
N ALA A 13 -40.27 -7.02 8.52
CA ALA A 13 -40.91 -6.19 9.56
C ALA A 13 -39.99 -5.01 9.96
N ALA A 14 -40.46 -3.78 9.70
CA ALA A 14 -40.00 -2.57 10.38
C ALA A 14 -40.95 -2.28 11.55
N MET A 15 -40.45 -1.80 12.69
CA MET A 15 -41.18 -0.88 13.57
C MET A 15 -40.25 -0.22 14.60
N ALA A 16 -40.39 1.09 14.69
CA ALA A 16 -39.71 2.00 15.59
C ALA A 16 -40.49 2.19 16.92
N VAL A 17 -39.92 3.05 17.77
CA VAL A 17 -40.53 3.87 18.84
C VAL A 17 -40.18 3.46 20.30
N SER A 18 -39.17 4.17 20.80
CA SER A 18 -39.01 4.88 22.09
C SER A 18 -39.96 4.61 23.27
N MET A 19 -39.41 4.65 24.50
CA MET A 19 -39.65 5.65 25.58
C MET A 19 -38.53 5.50 26.63
N THR A 20 -37.78 6.47 27.15
CA THR A 20 -38.00 7.81 27.77
C THR A 20 -37.62 7.74 29.26
N ALA A 21 -37.01 8.84 29.75
CA ALA A 21 -36.97 9.33 31.13
C ALA A 21 -35.67 9.03 31.92
N CYS A 22 -35.07 9.96 32.65
CA CYS A 22 -35.17 11.42 32.75
C CYS A 22 -34.10 11.88 33.76
N GLY A 23 -33.67 13.14 33.67
CA GLY A 23 -32.86 13.81 34.70
C GLY A 23 -31.83 14.74 34.06
N ALA A 24 -32.25 15.81 33.39
CA ALA A 24 -32.45 17.17 33.96
C ALA A 24 -31.09 17.89 34.16
N LYS A 25 -30.84 19.12 33.69
CA LYS A 25 -31.57 20.23 33.03
C LYS A 25 -30.48 21.03 32.27
N GLU A 26 -30.68 21.37 30.99
CA GLU A 26 -31.09 22.71 30.49
C GLU A 26 -30.30 23.87 31.12
N SER A 27 -29.75 24.84 30.39
CA SER A 27 -30.06 25.46 29.08
C SER A 27 -28.96 26.52 28.86
N ASP A 28 -28.65 27.12 27.72
CA ASP A 28 -28.96 27.03 26.29
C ASP A 28 -27.85 27.86 25.61
N SER A 29 -27.60 27.59 24.35
CA SER A 29 -26.50 28.16 23.57
C SER A 29 -26.97 29.29 22.64
N THR A 30 -26.16 30.34 22.58
CA THR A 30 -25.79 31.08 21.35
C THR A 30 -26.81 32.07 20.75
N THR A 31 -26.37 33.33 20.51
CA THR A 31 -26.18 33.89 19.15
C THR A 31 -25.42 35.24 19.17
N LYS A 32 -24.56 35.39 18.15
CA LYS A 32 -23.59 36.45 17.80
C LYS A 32 -24.05 37.92 17.90
N ALA A 33 -23.09 38.80 18.19
CA ALA A 33 -22.86 40.09 17.48
C ALA A 33 -21.44 40.64 17.73
N THR A 34 -21.03 41.60 16.89
CA THR A 34 -19.69 41.87 16.35
C THR A 34 -18.92 43.02 17.04
N THR A 35 -17.58 42.92 17.08
CA THR A 35 -16.51 43.97 17.12
C THR A 35 -16.61 45.22 18.03
N LYS A 36 -15.59 45.46 18.87
CA LYS A 36 -14.40 46.35 18.62
C LYS A 36 -13.67 46.75 19.93
N ALA A 37 -12.36 46.99 19.80
CA ALA A 37 -11.41 47.71 20.67
C ALA A 37 -10.97 47.01 21.98
N ALA A 38 -9.72 46.57 22.12
CA ALA A 38 -8.44 47.31 22.22
C ALA A 38 -8.21 47.97 23.60
N SER A 39 -7.26 47.44 24.36
CA SER A 39 -6.18 48.14 25.12
C SER A 39 -5.46 47.14 26.03
N THR A 40 -4.13 46.97 25.93
CA THR A 40 -3.07 47.69 26.68
C THR A 40 -3.01 47.17 28.14
N ASP A 41 -1.92 46.79 28.77
CA ASP A 41 -0.47 46.79 28.55
C ASP A 41 0.13 45.84 29.63
N LYS A 42 1.39 45.41 29.43
CA LYS A 42 2.51 45.36 30.41
C LYS A 42 2.22 45.13 31.92
N GLN A 43 3.04 44.43 32.70
CA GLN A 43 4.50 44.46 32.71
C GLN A 43 5.05 43.44 33.72
N ASP A 44 6.27 42.98 33.41
CA ASP A 44 7.45 42.73 34.28
C ASP A 44 7.33 41.89 35.56
N LYS A 45 8.10 40.79 35.68
CA LYS A 45 9.55 40.71 36.06
C LYS A 45 9.69 40.88 37.59
N THR A 46 10.35 40.02 38.35
CA THR A 46 11.82 39.84 38.35
C THR A 46 12.20 38.88 39.51
N GLU A 47 13.15 37.95 39.26
CA GLU A 47 14.22 37.38 40.15
C GLU A 47 13.88 36.75 41.52
N ALA A 48 14.65 35.85 42.16
CA ALA A 48 16.00 35.27 42.00
C ALA A 48 16.04 33.97 42.87
N THR A 49 16.62 32.86 42.40
CA THR A 49 17.99 32.33 42.65
C THR A 49 18.30 31.82 44.06
N THR A 50 18.58 30.51 44.19
CA THR A 50 19.72 29.85 44.91
C THR A 50 19.57 28.32 44.72
N ALA A 51 20.43 27.58 43.98
CA ALA A 51 21.83 27.16 44.17
C ALA A 51 22.03 25.84 44.97
N GLY A 52 22.71 24.86 44.35
CA GLY A 52 23.48 23.76 44.98
C GLY A 52 22.87 22.34 44.90
N THR A 53 23.21 21.49 43.91
CA THR A 53 24.34 20.51 43.87
C THR A 53 24.10 19.25 44.73
N ASP A 54 23.61 18.15 44.15
CA ASP A 54 24.33 16.95 43.63
C ASP A 54 24.70 15.91 44.70
N ALA A 55 24.13 14.71 44.56
CA ALA A 55 24.76 13.41 44.86
C ALA A 55 23.80 12.28 44.42
N GLY A 56 24.31 11.40 43.57
CA GLY A 56 23.52 10.44 42.80
C GLY A 56 22.90 9.28 43.57
N GLN A 57 21.95 8.66 42.86
CA GLN A 57 21.62 7.26 43.02
C GLN A 57 21.22 6.73 41.63
N GLU A 58 22.07 5.85 41.09
CA GLU A 58 21.71 4.97 39.98
C GLU A 58 20.44 4.19 40.39
N ALA A 59 19.32 4.53 39.77
CA ALA A 59 18.17 3.66 39.70
C ALA A 59 18.08 3.20 38.25
N THR A 60 18.50 1.95 38.03
CA THR A 60 18.25 1.19 36.81
C THR A 60 16.73 1.03 36.65
N THR A 61 16.07 2.02 36.07
CA THR A 61 14.68 1.87 35.61
C THR A 61 14.73 1.06 34.34
N LYS A 62 14.56 -0.25 34.51
CA LYS A 62 14.08 -1.17 33.47
C LYS A 62 12.78 -0.56 32.94
N GLN A 63 12.89 0.21 31.87
CA GLN A 63 11.75 0.83 31.21
C GLN A 63 10.84 -0.31 30.79
N ALA A 64 9.65 -0.32 31.38
CA ALA A 64 8.61 -1.25 31.02
C ALA A 64 8.40 -1.14 29.51
N SER A 65 8.81 -2.19 28.80
CA SER A 65 8.25 -2.50 27.50
C SER A 65 6.75 -2.56 27.72
N THR A 66 6.02 -1.54 27.28
CA THR A 66 4.60 -1.67 27.02
C THR A 66 4.49 -2.84 26.07
N GLY A 67 4.10 -3.99 26.61
CA GLY A 67 3.95 -5.22 25.86
C GLY A 67 3.08 -4.91 24.65
N ILE A 68 3.69 -4.99 23.48
CA ILE A 68 2.96 -5.28 22.26
C ILE A 68 2.37 -6.65 22.56
N GLU A 69 1.06 -6.73 22.77
CA GLU A 69 0.41 -8.03 22.72
C GLU A 69 0.79 -8.63 21.37
N VAL A 70 1.33 -9.86 21.38
CA VAL A 70 1.67 -10.60 20.17
C VAL A 70 0.34 -10.88 19.47
N SER A 71 -0.13 -9.91 18.68
CA SER A 71 -1.17 -10.14 17.70
C SER A 71 -0.59 -11.11 16.71
N GLU A 72 -1.28 -12.23 16.44
CA GLU A 72 -0.86 -13.14 15.38
C GLU A 72 -0.65 -12.34 14.09
N VAL A 73 0.55 -12.46 13.53
CA VAL A 73 0.95 -11.84 12.27
C VAL A 73 0.88 -12.94 11.21
N SER A 74 0.38 -12.62 10.03
CA SER A 74 0.27 -13.60 8.94
C SER A 74 1.64 -13.97 8.36
N LEU A 75 2.56 -12.99 8.22
CA LEU A 75 3.91 -13.18 7.74
C LEU A 75 4.91 -12.41 8.63
N ASP A 76 5.74 -13.14 9.36
CA ASP A 76 6.78 -12.59 10.23
C ASP A 76 8.21 -12.78 9.69
N PHE A 77 8.35 -13.52 8.58
CA PHE A 77 9.61 -13.83 7.89
C PHE A 77 10.66 -14.54 8.75
N SER A 78 10.26 -15.14 9.87
CA SER A 78 11.15 -15.89 10.77
C SER A 78 11.73 -17.15 10.12
N ASP A 79 11.04 -17.69 9.13
CA ASP A 79 11.45 -18.83 8.30
C ASP A 79 12.46 -18.46 7.20
N GLY A 80 12.76 -17.17 7.02
CA GLY A 80 13.67 -16.68 5.98
C GLY A 80 13.08 -16.70 4.57
N ASN A 81 11.79 -16.99 4.41
CA ASN A 81 11.15 -17.09 3.10
C ASN A 81 10.44 -15.79 2.72
N CYS A 82 10.71 -15.33 1.50
CA CYS A 82 9.95 -14.26 0.83
C CYS A 82 9.72 -14.59 -0.65
N ALA A 83 9.72 -15.88 -1.01
CA ALA A 83 9.64 -16.33 -2.40
C ALA A 83 8.30 -15.99 -3.06
N PHE A 84 7.25 -15.77 -2.28
CA PHE A 84 5.94 -15.27 -2.68
C PHE A 84 5.93 -13.76 -3.00
N MET A 85 7.07 -13.08 -2.91
CA MET A 85 7.23 -11.67 -3.28
C MET A 85 8.14 -11.53 -4.50
N ALA A 86 7.81 -10.62 -5.39
CA ALA A 86 8.60 -10.31 -6.57
C ALA A 86 8.44 -8.84 -6.99
N PRO A 87 9.39 -8.28 -7.75
CA PRO A 87 9.14 -7.03 -8.46
C PRO A 87 7.98 -7.21 -9.44
N ASP A 88 7.02 -6.29 -9.43
CA ASP A 88 5.84 -6.35 -10.29
C ASP A 88 6.18 -5.90 -11.73
N ALA A 89 6.74 -6.80 -12.52
CA ALA A 89 7.13 -6.53 -13.89
C ALA A 89 5.96 -6.16 -14.83
N ALA A 90 4.70 -6.35 -14.41
CA ALA A 90 3.55 -5.91 -15.19
C ALA A 90 3.41 -4.37 -15.21
N ASN A 91 3.96 -3.69 -14.21
CA ASN A 91 3.99 -2.23 -14.17
C ASN A 91 5.17 -1.70 -14.99
N ALA A 92 4.91 -0.89 -16.01
CA ALA A 92 5.94 -0.34 -16.91
C ALA A 92 6.98 0.55 -16.20
N GLY A 93 6.67 1.02 -14.97
CA GLY A 93 7.59 1.79 -14.13
C GLY A 93 8.31 0.95 -13.06
N ALA A 94 8.06 -0.36 -13.01
CA ALA A 94 8.63 -1.25 -12.00
C ALA A 94 10.12 -1.46 -12.21
N ASP A 95 10.85 -1.20 -11.15
CA ASP A 95 12.26 -1.49 -11.07
C ASP A 95 12.53 -2.98 -10.82
N ALA A 96 13.68 -3.48 -11.31
CA ALA A 96 14.17 -4.82 -11.03
C ALA A 96 14.80 -4.91 -9.63
N SER A 97 14.01 -4.56 -8.61
CA SER A 97 14.48 -4.48 -7.23
C SER A 97 14.93 -5.84 -6.71
N THR A 98 15.99 -5.84 -5.90
CA THR A 98 16.44 -7.04 -5.20
C THR A 98 15.60 -7.21 -3.94
N ILE A 99 15.06 -8.41 -3.74
CA ILE A 99 14.20 -8.76 -2.61
C ILE A 99 14.87 -9.88 -1.81
N SER A 100 15.05 -9.67 -0.51
CA SER A 100 15.68 -10.66 0.37
C SER A 100 15.26 -10.47 1.82
N VAL A 101 15.17 -11.56 2.59
CA VAL A 101 14.98 -11.47 4.05
C VAL A 101 16.29 -11.08 4.73
N VAL A 102 16.23 -10.12 5.65
CA VAL A 102 17.37 -9.59 6.42
C VAL A 102 17.03 -9.48 7.90
N ASP A 103 18.06 -9.37 8.73
CA ASP A 103 17.91 -8.97 10.13
C ASP A 103 17.39 -7.53 10.20
N TYR A 104 16.34 -7.31 10.98
CA TYR A 104 15.71 -6.01 11.14
C TYR A 104 15.15 -5.87 12.55
N GLU A 105 15.97 -5.31 13.45
CA GLU A 105 15.65 -5.13 14.88
C GLU A 105 14.30 -4.45 15.15
N PRO A 106 13.83 -3.47 14.34
CA PRO A 106 12.52 -2.86 14.59
C PRO A 106 11.31 -3.78 14.36
N ALA A 107 11.47 -4.94 13.70
CA ALA A 107 10.40 -5.91 13.51
C ALA A 107 10.19 -6.78 14.76
N THR A 108 8.96 -7.28 14.96
CA THR A 108 8.63 -8.12 16.12
C THR A 108 9.38 -9.46 16.10
N SER A 109 9.56 -10.04 14.91
CA SER A 109 10.36 -11.27 14.70
C SER A 109 11.86 -11.03 14.59
N GLY A 110 12.30 -9.76 14.55
CA GLY A 110 13.68 -9.38 14.21
C GLY A 110 14.05 -9.62 12.74
N LYS A 111 13.08 -9.91 11.86
CA LYS A 111 13.28 -10.12 10.43
C LYS A 111 12.36 -9.24 9.60
N ALA A 112 12.86 -8.80 8.44
CA ALA A 112 12.08 -8.07 7.45
C ALA A 112 12.50 -8.48 6.04
N VAL A 113 11.65 -8.23 5.07
CA VAL A 113 12.02 -8.27 3.66
C VAL A 113 12.61 -6.92 3.29
N SER A 114 13.88 -6.91 2.87
CA SER A 114 14.54 -5.75 2.28
C SER A 114 14.27 -5.69 0.79
N ILE A 115 13.86 -4.53 0.32
CA ILE A 115 13.63 -4.22 -1.08
C ILE A 115 14.62 -3.12 -1.48
N VAL A 116 15.64 -3.52 -2.23
CA VAL A 116 16.71 -2.64 -2.69
C VAL A 116 16.45 -2.26 -4.15
N PRO A 117 16.26 -0.98 -4.47
CA PRO A 117 16.05 -0.52 -5.84
C PRO A 117 17.32 -0.70 -6.69
N ALA A 118 17.16 -1.14 -7.92
CA ALA A 118 18.23 -1.19 -8.93
C ALA A 118 18.41 0.17 -9.63
N SER A 119 17.33 0.80 -10.09
CA SER A 119 17.39 2.03 -10.91
C SER A 119 16.11 2.89 -10.91
N GLY A 120 14.95 2.30 -10.62
CA GLY A 120 13.64 2.93 -10.65
C GLY A 120 12.91 2.90 -9.32
N PHE A 121 11.66 3.38 -9.32
CA PHE A 121 10.78 3.20 -8.18
C PHE A 121 10.39 1.73 -8.05
N GLN A 122 10.35 1.24 -6.83
CA GLN A 122 10.07 -0.16 -6.56
C GLN A 122 8.57 -0.41 -6.58
N TYR A 123 8.18 -1.52 -7.17
CA TYR A 123 6.82 -2.06 -7.14
C TYR A 123 6.96 -3.50 -6.68
N THR A 124 6.67 -3.76 -5.42
CA THR A 124 6.83 -5.10 -4.85
C THR A 124 5.48 -5.79 -4.73
N ALA A 125 5.27 -6.81 -5.54
CA ALA A 125 4.09 -7.66 -5.48
C ALA A 125 4.22 -8.70 -4.36
N ILE A 126 3.10 -8.97 -3.69
CA ILE A 126 2.88 -10.03 -2.72
C ILE A 126 1.78 -10.92 -3.30
N ASP A 127 2.12 -12.17 -3.61
CA ASP A 127 1.20 -13.14 -4.19
C ASP A 127 0.24 -13.71 -3.12
N ILE A 128 -0.85 -12.98 -2.88
CA ILE A 128 -1.85 -13.39 -1.90
C ILE A 128 -2.69 -14.58 -2.38
N ALA A 129 -2.78 -14.82 -3.69
CA ALA A 129 -3.47 -15.99 -4.23
C ALA A 129 -2.76 -17.27 -3.85
N SER A 130 -1.43 -17.34 -4.00
CA SER A 130 -0.66 -18.50 -3.56
C SER A 130 -0.62 -18.63 -2.04
N LEU A 131 -0.53 -17.52 -1.30
CA LEU A 131 -0.48 -17.53 0.17
C LEU A 131 -1.76 -18.07 0.83
N PHE A 132 -2.93 -17.78 0.24
CA PHE A 132 -4.24 -18.09 0.85
C PHE A 132 -5.10 -19.09 0.05
N GLY A 133 -4.73 -19.41 -1.19
CA GLY A 133 -5.50 -20.32 -2.04
C GLY A 133 -6.96 -19.88 -2.18
N GLU A 134 -7.90 -20.80 -1.93
CA GLU A 134 -9.34 -20.53 -1.97
C GLU A 134 -9.78 -19.43 -0.97
N ASP A 135 -9.04 -19.25 0.12
CA ASP A 135 -9.36 -18.24 1.14
C ASP A 135 -8.95 -16.82 0.71
N VAL A 136 -8.29 -16.64 -0.44
CA VAL A 136 -7.91 -15.31 -0.95
C VAL A 136 -9.10 -14.36 -1.08
N THR A 137 -10.31 -14.88 -1.36
CA THR A 137 -11.53 -14.07 -1.48
C THR A 137 -11.97 -13.45 -0.16
N LYS A 138 -11.45 -13.94 0.98
CA LYS A 138 -11.73 -13.38 2.30
C LYS A 138 -10.82 -12.20 2.61
N VAL A 139 -9.68 -12.06 1.94
CA VAL A 139 -8.72 -10.96 2.20
C VAL A 139 -9.40 -9.62 1.92
N HIS A 140 -9.47 -8.77 2.94
CA HIS A 140 -10.09 -7.45 2.84
C HIS A 140 -9.15 -6.31 3.23
N LYS A 141 -8.22 -6.58 4.13
CA LYS A 141 -7.31 -5.58 4.69
C LYS A 141 -5.92 -6.15 4.88
N ILE A 142 -4.92 -5.30 4.71
CA ILE A 142 -3.52 -5.61 5.00
C ILE A 142 -2.98 -4.56 5.97
N SER A 143 -2.20 -5.00 6.95
CA SER A 143 -1.39 -4.14 7.81
C SER A 143 0.04 -4.62 7.82
N PHE A 144 1.01 -3.71 7.81
CA PHE A 144 2.43 -4.05 7.81
C PHE A 144 3.25 -2.91 8.39
N THR A 145 4.44 -3.25 8.87
CA THR A 145 5.47 -2.29 9.29
C THR A 145 6.36 -1.99 8.08
N ILE A 146 6.60 -0.72 7.77
CA ILE A 146 7.52 -0.29 6.70
C ILE A 146 8.59 0.65 7.22
N GLY A 147 9.85 0.26 7.05
CA GLY A 147 11.02 1.09 7.29
C GLY A 147 11.67 1.56 6.00
N THR A 148 12.39 2.68 6.06
CA THR A 148 13.09 3.23 4.88
C THR A 148 14.52 3.61 5.23
N GLN A 149 15.47 3.30 4.35
CA GLN A 149 16.87 3.68 4.50
C GLN A 149 17.43 4.20 3.18
N SER A 150 17.90 5.44 3.22
CA SER A 150 18.52 6.12 2.09
C SER A 150 19.99 5.68 1.94
N PRO A 151 20.57 5.70 0.74
CA PRO A 151 21.96 5.26 0.52
C PRO A 151 23.03 6.07 1.26
N ASP A 152 22.72 7.30 1.67
CA ASP A 152 23.63 8.21 2.38
C ASP A 152 23.39 8.22 3.90
N ASP A 153 22.60 7.26 4.41
CA ASP A 153 22.20 7.09 5.80
C ASP A 153 21.49 8.31 6.43
N LYS A 154 21.04 9.28 5.61
CA LYS A 154 20.19 10.37 6.10
C LYS A 154 18.73 10.00 5.96
N PHE A 155 17.94 10.54 6.89
CA PHE A 155 16.50 10.44 6.80
C PHE A 155 15.96 11.34 5.68
N TYR A 156 15.18 10.75 4.79
CA TYR A 156 14.38 11.44 3.79
C TYR A 156 12.96 10.89 3.79
N ALA A 157 12.00 11.79 3.59
CA ALA A 157 10.61 11.39 3.47
C ALA A 157 10.40 10.52 2.22
N THR A 158 9.70 9.41 2.39
CA THR A 158 9.36 8.48 1.30
C THR A 158 7.91 8.06 1.44
N SER A 159 7.21 7.92 0.32
CA SER A 159 5.81 7.52 0.30
C SER A 159 5.44 6.78 -0.97
N GLY A 160 4.27 6.14 -0.93
CA GLY A 160 3.78 5.34 -2.04
C GLY A 160 2.37 4.83 -1.82
N LYS A 161 1.97 3.84 -2.62
CA LYS A 161 0.63 3.25 -2.57
C LYS A 161 0.65 1.77 -2.24
N VAL A 162 -0.43 1.33 -1.63
CA VAL A 162 -0.81 -0.07 -1.53
C VAL A 162 -1.90 -0.30 -2.57
N LEU A 163 -1.57 -1.09 -3.59
CA LEU A 163 -2.44 -1.38 -4.73
C LEU A 163 -2.86 -2.85 -4.65
N ALA A 164 -4.13 -3.14 -4.94
CA ALA A 164 -4.62 -4.49 -5.15
C ALA A 164 -4.98 -4.67 -6.63
N TYR A 165 -4.63 -5.81 -7.20
CA TYR A 165 -5.06 -6.20 -8.53
C TYR A 165 -6.22 -7.18 -8.38
N VAL A 166 -7.45 -6.67 -8.53
CA VAL A 166 -8.70 -7.35 -8.16
C VAL A 166 -9.55 -7.70 -9.36
N GLY A 167 -10.46 -8.67 -9.19
CA GLY A 167 -11.38 -9.10 -10.24
C GLY A 167 -10.72 -9.95 -11.34
N GLU A 168 -11.55 -10.53 -12.21
CA GLU A 168 -11.10 -11.38 -13.34
C GLU A 168 -10.12 -10.64 -14.29
N GLY A 169 -10.26 -9.31 -14.41
CA GLY A 169 -9.40 -8.48 -15.25
C GLY A 169 -8.14 -7.96 -14.56
N ARG A 170 -7.86 -8.33 -13.30
CA ARG A 170 -6.75 -7.78 -12.49
C ARG A 170 -6.72 -6.25 -12.54
N LYS A 171 -7.86 -5.63 -12.25
CA LYS A 171 -7.98 -4.18 -12.26
C LYS A 171 -7.20 -3.62 -11.08
N GLU A 172 -6.25 -2.73 -11.37
CA GLU A 172 -5.55 -1.96 -10.35
C GLU A 172 -6.55 -1.15 -9.51
N THR A 173 -6.48 -1.35 -8.20
CA THR A 173 -7.35 -0.73 -7.21
C THR A 173 -6.49 -0.24 -6.05
N SER A 174 -6.49 1.06 -5.81
CA SER A 174 -5.78 1.65 -4.67
C SER A 174 -6.48 1.27 -3.36
N MET A 175 -5.81 0.51 -2.49
CA MET A 175 -6.25 0.22 -1.12
C MET A 175 -5.91 1.33 -0.14
N GLY A 176 -4.87 2.11 -0.44
CA GLY A 176 -4.41 3.18 0.43
C GLY A 176 -3.04 3.70 0.05
N ALA A 177 -2.52 4.59 0.88
CA ALA A 177 -1.18 5.14 0.76
C ALA A 177 -0.35 4.78 1.99
N TRP A 178 0.96 4.70 1.80
CA TRP A 178 1.93 4.56 2.88
C TRP A 178 2.92 5.71 2.84
N SER A 179 3.54 5.97 3.99
CA SER A 179 4.56 7.02 4.08
C SER A 179 5.37 6.92 5.36
N VAL A 180 6.66 7.27 5.25
CA VAL A 180 7.54 7.54 6.38
C VAL A 180 8.01 8.99 6.24
N TYR A 181 7.43 9.89 7.04
CA TYR A 181 7.69 11.34 6.96
C TYR A 181 8.56 11.90 8.09
N LEU A 182 8.70 11.15 9.18
CA LEU A 182 9.48 11.56 10.35
C LEU A 182 10.46 10.46 10.71
N ASP A 183 11.70 10.83 10.92
CA ASP A 183 12.78 9.93 11.35
C ASP A 183 12.39 9.14 12.61
N LYS A 184 11.83 9.84 13.61
CA LYS A 184 11.33 9.22 14.86
C LYS A 184 10.12 8.29 14.68
N LYS A 185 9.53 8.25 13.49
CA LYS A 185 8.43 7.34 13.11
C LYS A 185 8.85 6.40 11.98
N ASN A 186 10.14 6.12 11.86
CA ASN A 186 10.71 5.11 11.01
C ASN A 186 11.15 3.91 11.88
N PRO A 187 10.55 2.71 11.71
CA PRO A 187 9.51 2.37 10.75
C PRO A 187 8.10 2.87 11.12
N ALA A 188 7.22 2.91 10.13
CA ALA A 188 5.81 3.25 10.29
C ALA A 188 4.91 2.00 10.14
N ARG A 189 3.85 1.90 10.95
CA ARG A 189 2.79 0.90 10.77
C ARG A 189 1.74 1.44 9.80
N ILE A 190 1.44 0.66 8.77
CA ILE A 190 0.50 0.99 7.70
C ILE A 190 -0.68 0.02 7.77
N THR A 191 -1.87 0.51 7.44
CA THR A 191 -3.07 -0.29 7.23
C THR A 191 -3.74 0.19 5.97
N ALA A 192 -4.10 -0.73 5.07
CA ALA A 192 -4.77 -0.46 3.82
C ALA A 192 -5.93 -1.45 3.63
N GLU A 193 -7.06 -0.95 3.13
CA GLU A 193 -8.32 -1.69 3.04
C GLU A 193 -8.82 -1.69 1.60
N LEU A 194 -9.42 -2.80 1.17
CA LEU A 194 -10.08 -2.84 -0.13
C LEU A 194 -11.26 -1.85 -0.14
N PRO A 195 -11.37 -1.00 -1.18
CA PRO A 195 -12.55 -0.17 -1.36
C PRO A 195 -13.84 -1.00 -1.44
N ALA A 196 -14.95 -0.43 -0.94
CA ALA A 196 -16.25 -1.09 -1.01
C ALA A 196 -16.63 -1.47 -2.46
N GLY A 197 -17.14 -2.69 -2.64
CA GLY A 197 -17.49 -3.24 -3.96
C GLY A 197 -16.30 -3.74 -4.77
N THR A 198 -15.13 -3.91 -4.14
CA THR A 198 -13.98 -4.60 -4.72
C THR A 198 -13.63 -5.82 -3.89
N GLU A 199 -13.39 -6.94 -4.57
CA GLU A 199 -13.16 -8.25 -3.95
C GLU A 199 -12.12 -9.00 -4.79
N PHE A 200 -11.30 -9.80 -4.12
CA PHE A 200 -10.46 -10.79 -4.79
C PHE A 200 -11.32 -11.96 -5.27
N VAL A 201 -10.96 -12.55 -6.40
CA VAL A 201 -11.74 -13.63 -7.02
C VAL A 201 -10.97 -14.93 -6.93
N ALA A 202 -11.63 -16.00 -6.49
CA ALA A 202 -11.02 -17.34 -6.45
C ALA A 202 -10.48 -17.75 -7.83
N ASP A 203 -9.48 -18.62 -7.84
CA ASP A 203 -8.85 -19.18 -9.05
C ASP A 203 -8.27 -18.14 -10.03
N ASN A 204 -8.15 -16.88 -9.61
CA ASN A 204 -7.45 -15.83 -10.34
C ASN A 204 -6.14 -15.47 -9.64
N PHE A 205 -5.21 -14.92 -10.42
CA PHE A 205 -3.99 -14.36 -9.86
C PHE A 205 -4.30 -13.04 -9.15
N ASN A 206 -4.41 -13.09 -7.82
CA ASN A 206 -4.64 -11.96 -6.94
C ASN A 206 -3.34 -11.61 -6.22
N TYR A 207 -2.95 -10.35 -6.27
CA TYR A 207 -1.74 -9.86 -5.63
C TYR A 207 -1.93 -8.43 -5.15
N ILE A 208 -1.15 -8.09 -4.12
CA ILE A 208 -1.07 -6.73 -3.58
C ILE A 208 0.32 -6.18 -3.90
N VAL A 209 0.40 -4.93 -4.34
CA VAL A 209 1.65 -4.25 -4.65
C VAL A 209 1.87 -3.11 -3.66
N VAL A 210 3.05 -3.12 -3.04
CA VAL A 210 3.59 -1.97 -2.32
C VAL A 210 4.49 -1.22 -3.29
N SER A 211 4.03 -0.05 -3.73
CA SER A 211 4.70 0.78 -4.74
C SER A 211 5.29 2.03 -4.10
N THR A 212 6.39 2.54 -4.65
CA THR A 212 6.96 3.86 -4.31
C THR A 212 6.43 4.91 -5.29
N ASP A 213 5.86 6.00 -4.77
CA ASP A 213 5.43 7.15 -5.59
C ASP A 213 6.39 8.34 -5.46
N SER A 214 6.96 8.54 -4.27
CA SER A 214 7.78 9.71 -3.96
C SER A 214 8.96 9.33 -3.06
N ASP A 215 10.13 9.81 -3.46
CA ASP A 215 11.39 9.61 -2.74
C ASP A 215 12.17 10.93 -2.71
N VAL A 216 12.22 11.54 -1.52
CA VAL A 216 12.93 12.81 -1.32
C VAL A 216 14.45 12.60 -1.37
N ALA A 217 14.98 11.43 -1.03
CA ALA A 217 16.40 11.12 -1.15
C ALA A 217 16.84 11.19 -2.62
N LYS A 218 16.07 10.55 -3.50
CA LYS A 218 16.29 10.60 -4.95
C LYS A 218 16.22 12.02 -5.48
N THR A 219 15.20 12.76 -5.06
CA THR A 219 15.00 14.16 -5.49
C THR A 219 16.16 15.07 -5.07
N ASN A 220 16.78 14.79 -3.91
CA ASN A 220 17.95 15.51 -3.40
C ASN A 220 19.29 14.95 -3.90
N GLY A 221 19.29 13.95 -4.79
CA GLY A 221 20.49 13.35 -5.37
C GLY A 221 21.23 12.33 -4.48
N ALA A 222 20.62 11.87 -3.38
CA ALA A 222 21.19 10.84 -2.52
C ALA A 222 21.01 9.40 -3.07
N GLY A 223 20.23 9.25 -4.15
CA GLY A 223 19.87 7.95 -4.72
C GLY A 223 18.52 7.45 -4.23
N LEU A 224 18.11 6.27 -4.71
CA LEU A 224 16.83 5.66 -4.36
C LEU A 224 16.91 4.98 -2.98
N THR A 225 15.87 5.20 -2.19
CA THR A 225 15.72 4.70 -0.82
C THR A 225 15.32 3.22 -0.85
N SER A 226 16.01 2.37 -0.09
CA SER A 226 15.57 0.99 0.15
C SER A 226 14.47 0.98 1.21
N TYR A 227 13.54 0.03 1.14
CA TYR A 227 12.56 -0.15 2.20
C TYR A 227 12.52 -1.57 2.74
N PHE A 228 12.01 -1.69 3.95
CA PHE A 228 11.93 -2.92 4.71
C PHE A 228 10.48 -3.17 5.09
N ILE A 229 9.91 -4.29 4.67
CA ILE A 229 8.54 -4.69 5.03
C ILE A 229 8.62 -5.79 6.09
N ALA A 230 7.91 -5.59 7.20
CA ALA A 230 7.86 -6.51 8.33
C ALA A 230 6.45 -6.63 8.89
N ASP A 231 6.25 -7.63 9.75
CA ASP A 231 5.05 -7.83 10.55
C ASP A 231 3.75 -7.76 9.72
N VAL A 232 3.67 -8.47 8.59
CA VAL A 232 2.53 -8.37 7.67
C VAL A 232 1.35 -9.18 8.17
N THR A 233 0.21 -8.53 8.34
CA THR A 233 -1.05 -9.14 8.80
C THR A 233 -2.14 -8.90 7.77
N PHE A 234 -2.79 -9.97 7.33
CA PHE A 234 -3.99 -9.90 6.52
C PHE A 234 -5.22 -10.10 7.39
N TYR A 235 -6.31 -9.42 7.04
CA TYR A 235 -7.57 -9.55 7.75
C TYR A 235 -8.71 -9.81 6.79
N ASP A 236 -9.70 -10.55 7.28
CA ASP A 236 -10.99 -10.67 6.63
C ASP A 236 -11.86 -9.42 6.79
N ALA A 237 -13.04 -9.42 6.18
CA ALA A 237 -14.00 -8.31 6.27
C ALA A 237 -14.54 -8.09 7.70
N ASP A 238 -14.52 -9.11 8.55
CA ASP A 238 -14.95 -9.03 9.95
C ASP A 238 -13.82 -8.51 10.87
N GLY A 239 -12.60 -8.37 10.33
CA GLY A 239 -11.42 -7.91 11.05
C GLY A 239 -10.65 -9.01 11.76
N ASN A 240 -10.94 -10.28 11.49
CA ASN A 240 -10.15 -11.40 12.01
C ASN A 240 -8.86 -11.54 11.22
N VAL A 241 -7.79 -11.93 11.91
CA VAL A 241 -6.50 -12.21 11.27
C VAL A 241 -6.60 -13.48 10.41
N MET A 242 -6.10 -13.40 9.19
CA MET A 242 -6.02 -14.54 8.28
C MET A 242 -4.70 -15.30 8.51
N VAL A 243 -4.81 -16.41 9.23
CA VAL A 243 -3.74 -17.37 9.52
C VAL A 243 -4.26 -18.81 9.37
N PRO A 244 -3.41 -19.77 8.98
CA PRO A 244 -2.02 -19.58 8.53
C PRO A 244 -1.95 -19.11 7.06
N ALA A 245 -0.96 -18.29 6.72
CA ALA A 245 -0.56 -18.07 5.33
C ALA A 245 0.48 -19.13 4.94
N ASP A 246 0.42 -19.69 3.73
CA ASP A 246 1.39 -20.68 3.27
C ASP A 246 2.67 -20.00 2.76
N THR A 247 3.66 -19.85 3.62
CA THR A 247 4.94 -19.20 3.28
C THR A 247 5.87 -20.05 2.41
N SER A 248 5.54 -21.33 2.17
CA SER A 248 6.35 -22.24 1.36
C SER A 248 6.18 -22.04 -0.15
N VAL A 249 5.18 -21.25 -0.55
CA VAL A 249 4.87 -20.97 -1.95
C VAL A 249 5.85 -19.96 -2.56
N ALA A 250 6.05 -20.08 -3.86
CA ALA A 250 6.78 -19.11 -4.67
C ALA A 250 5.81 -18.20 -5.45
N TYR A 251 6.27 -17.02 -5.80
CA TYR A 251 5.52 -16.04 -6.58
C TYR A 251 5.13 -16.65 -7.93
N ALA A 252 3.85 -16.89 -8.13
CA ALA A 252 3.30 -17.48 -9.33
C ALA A 252 2.92 -16.38 -10.32
N ALA A 253 3.92 -15.75 -10.96
CA ALA A 253 3.70 -14.66 -11.89
C ALA A 253 2.54 -14.95 -12.86
N PRO A 254 1.66 -13.97 -13.13
CA PRO A 254 0.49 -14.24 -13.94
C PRO A 254 0.92 -14.63 -15.34
N GLU A 255 0.26 -15.62 -15.92
CA GLU A 255 0.46 -15.94 -17.33
C GLU A 255 0.11 -14.69 -18.16
N THR A 256 1.12 -14.06 -18.72
CA THR A 256 0.93 -13.11 -19.80
C THR A 256 0.57 -13.96 -21.01
N GLY A 257 -0.71 -13.95 -21.41
CA GLY A 257 -1.10 -14.51 -22.69
C GLY A 257 -0.18 -14.00 -23.81
N ASP A 258 0.02 -14.79 -24.84
CA ASP A 258 0.92 -14.47 -25.94
C ASP A 258 0.62 -13.05 -26.45
N PRO A 259 1.58 -12.11 -26.45
CA PRO A 259 1.30 -10.71 -26.84
C PRO A 259 0.84 -10.56 -28.30
N TRP A 260 0.86 -11.67 -29.05
CA TRP A 260 0.44 -11.80 -30.44
C TRP A 260 -0.98 -12.34 -30.62
N GLU A 261 -1.66 -12.71 -29.53
CA GLU A 261 -3.07 -13.14 -29.57
C GLU A 261 -3.95 -11.99 -30.08
N GLY A 262 -4.48 -12.13 -31.30
CA GLY A 262 -5.31 -11.12 -31.97
C GLY A 262 -4.58 -10.28 -33.03
N LEU A 263 -3.26 -10.40 -33.17
CA LEU A 263 -2.53 -9.81 -34.30
C LEU A 263 -2.55 -10.77 -35.48
N THR A 264 -2.91 -10.25 -36.66
CA THR A 264 -2.77 -11.01 -37.90
C THR A 264 -1.33 -10.90 -38.36
N TYR A 265 -0.60 -12.01 -38.42
CA TYR A 265 0.73 -12.04 -39.01
C TYR A 265 0.63 -11.66 -40.49
N ILE A 266 1.42 -10.68 -40.95
CA ILE A 266 1.65 -10.48 -42.37
C ILE A 266 2.55 -11.63 -42.83
N VAL A 267 1.94 -12.64 -43.44
CA VAL A 267 2.67 -13.79 -44.00
C VAL A 267 2.99 -13.47 -45.45
N GLY A 268 4.29 -13.36 -45.74
CA GLY A 268 4.83 -13.08 -47.07
C GLY A 268 5.29 -11.63 -47.25
N GLU A 269 6.40 -11.47 -47.96
CA GLU A 269 6.83 -10.16 -48.47
C GLU A 269 5.87 -9.76 -49.60
N LYS A 270 5.12 -8.68 -49.39
CA LYS A 270 4.35 -8.05 -50.46
C LYS A 270 5.08 -6.77 -50.82
N GLU A 271 5.63 -6.71 -52.03
CA GLU A 271 6.11 -5.43 -52.55
C GLU A 271 4.95 -4.44 -52.53
N LEU A 272 5.20 -3.27 -51.92
CA LEU A 272 4.24 -2.19 -51.95
C LEU A 272 4.17 -1.71 -53.41
N ASP A 273 2.99 -1.81 -54.03
CA ASP A 273 2.76 -1.39 -55.41
C ASP A 273 3.31 0.03 -55.65
N GLU A 274 3.66 0.34 -56.90
CA GLU A 274 4.39 1.53 -57.40
C GLU A 274 3.93 2.89 -56.82
N GLY A 275 2.73 2.97 -56.23
CA GLY A 275 2.22 4.15 -55.53
C GLY A 275 2.87 4.48 -54.17
N PHE A 276 3.65 3.57 -53.56
CA PHE A 276 4.28 3.80 -52.25
C PHE A 276 5.80 4.12 -52.31
N GLN A 277 6.44 3.91 -53.45
CA GLN A 277 7.90 4.03 -53.59
C GLN A 277 8.43 5.47 -53.42
N ASN A 278 7.56 6.48 -53.54
CA ASN A 278 7.91 7.90 -53.37
C ASN A 278 7.38 8.53 -52.08
N ILE A 279 6.80 7.74 -51.17
CA ILE A 279 6.38 8.22 -49.86
C ILE A 279 7.58 8.14 -48.91
N SER A 280 8.43 9.16 -48.94
CA SER A 280 9.43 9.36 -47.87
C SER A 280 8.72 9.60 -46.53
N GLY A 281 9.39 9.38 -45.39
CA GLY A 281 8.79 9.53 -44.05
C GLY A 281 8.12 10.89 -43.76
N GLY A 282 8.34 11.91 -44.60
CA GLY A 282 7.59 13.17 -44.59
C GLY A 282 6.15 13.09 -45.13
N GLY A 283 5.76 12.01 -45.82
CA GLY A 283 4.40 11.80 -46.34
C GLY A 283 3.35 11.48 -45.26
N TRP A 284 3.80 11.19 -44.04
CA TRP A 284 2.97 11.12 -42.83
C TRP A 284 2.82 12.47 -42.12
N ALA A 285 3.38 13.56 -42.66
CA ALA A 285 3.11 14.89 -42.13
C ALA A 285 1.63 15.25 -42.35
N GLN A 286 1.01 15.92 -41.38
CA GLN A 286 -0.42 16.27 -41.29
C GLN A 286 -1.03 17.04 -42.48
N ASN A 287 -0.26 17.32 -43.53
CA ASN A 287 -0.72 18.07 -44.69
C ASN A 287 -1.32 17.21 -45.80
N GLY A 288 -1.59 15.93 -45.54
CA GLY A 288 -2.32 15.04 -46.44
C GLY A 288 -1.58 14.70 -47.74
N ILE A 289 -1.94 13.56 -48.33
CA ILE A 289 -1.43 13.16 -49.64
C ILE A 289 -2.21 13.95 -50.68
N ASN A 290 -1.54 14.87 -51.39
CA ASN A 290 -2.16 15.65 -52.45
C ASN A 290 -2.34 14.75 -53.69
N THR A 291 -3.52 14.18 -53.87
CA THR A 291 -3.86 13.33 -55.01
C THR A 291 -4.35 14.19 -56.18
N THR A 292 -3.42 14.79 -56.91
CA THR A 292 -3.76 15.42 -58.19
C THR A 292 -3.83 14.35 -59.28
N LYS A 293 -5.06 13.90 -59.58
CA LYS A 293 -5.45 13.36 -60.89
C LYS A 293 -6.87 13.79 -61.25
N ASN A 294 -6.97 15.00 -61.81
CA ASN A 294 -7.51 15.32 -63.14
C ASN A 294 -7.55 16.84 -63.31
#